data_AF-A0AA36MHE3-F1
#
_entry.id   AF-A0AA36MHE3-F1
#
_cell.length_a   1.000
_cell.length_b   1.000
_cell.length_c   1.000
_cell.angle_alpha   90.00
_cell.angle_beta   90.00
_cell.angle_gamma   90.00
#
_symmetry.space_group_name_H-M   'P 1'
#
loop_
_entity.id
_entity.type
_entity.pdbx_description
1 polymer ?
#
loop_
_entity_poly.entity_id
_entity_poly.type
_entity_poly.pdbx_seq_one_letter_code
_entity_poly.pdbx_strand_id
1 'polypeptide(L)'
;MFHSKHPSGEMHAAVRAISGGPIYVSDRPGEHDFELLKQLAAPDGELLLSDGPARPTRDCLFRDPQKDQKTVLKIFNTNCAGKLGVLGLFNIQGSSWDRSRRRFAMLHREAPLHAWARPRDVEAFRSERKSERTAERPTGEFAAFQRSKSEILLLPDGYHSIPVELGGGGAPSVSR
;
A
#
# COMPACT_ATOMS: atom_id res chain seq x y z
N MET A 1 0.77 5.82 14.13
CA MET A 1 1.29 4.92 15.18
C MET A 1 1.00 3.47 14.84
N PHE A 2 1.85 2.53 15.24
CA PHE A 2 1.64 1.07 15.15
C PHE A 2 2.55 0.32 16.13
N HIS A 3 2.28 -0.98 16.33
CA HIS A 3 3.18 -1.90 17.02
C HIS A 3 3.93 -2.75 15.99
N SER A 4 5.27 -2.77 16.05
CA SER A 4 6.13 -3.41 15.07
C SER A 4 6.07 -4.94 15.14
N LYS A 5 6.00 -5.53 16.36
CA LYS A 5 5.80 -6.97 16.57
C LYS A 5 4.34 -7.45 16.46
N HIS A 6 3.40 -6.58 16.08
CA HIS A 6 2.01 -7.02 15.87
C HIS A 6 1.96 -8.00 14.69
N PRO A 7 1.03 -8.98 14.67
CA PRO A 7 0.82 -9.83 13.50
C PRO A 7 0.59 -9.08 12.17
N SER A 8 0.11 -7.83 12.26
CA SER A 8 -0.07 -6.91 11.11
C SER A 8 0.96 -5.78 11.08
N GLY A 9 2.09 -5.95 11.77
CA GLY A 9 3.14 -4.94 11.93
C GLY A 9 3.74 -4.51 10.59
N GLU A 10 4.08 -5.47 9.73
CA GLU A 10 4.61 -5.21 8.39
C GLU A 10 3.63 -4.40 7.53
N MET A 11 2.35 -4.79 7.52
CA MET A 11 1.30 -4.06 6.80
C MET A 11 1.18 -2.63 7.33
N HIS A 12 1.15 -2.44 8.65
CA HIS A 12 1.07 -1.11 9.24
C HIS A 12 2.30 -0.27 8.89
N ALA A 13 3.51 -0.84 8.96
CA ALA A 13 4.75 -0.18 8.57
C ALA A 13 4.70 0.28 7.11
N ALA A 14 4.28 -0.60 6.19
CA ALA A 14 4.12 -0.28 4.78
C ALA A 14 3.11 0.86 4.53
N VAL A 15 1.95 0.84 5.20
CA VAL A 15 0.97 1.94 5.11
C VAL A 15 1.56 3.25 5.63
N ARG A 16 2.37 3.22 6.69
CA ARG A 16 3.05 4.43 7.21
C ARG A 16 4.10 4.96 6.24
N ALA A 17 4.90 4.09 5.61
CA ALA A 17 5.86 4.49 4.59
C ALA A 17 5.20 5.26 3.44
N ILE A 18 4.02 4.82 2.99
CA ILE A 18 3.28 5.47 1.89
C ILE A 18 2.51 6.71 2.37
N SER A 19 2.23 6.84 3.68
CA SER A 19 1.31 7.85 4.20
C SER A 19 1.74 9.31 3.98
N GLY A 20 3.04 9.57 3.84
CA GLY A 20 3.65 10.91 3.82
C GLY A 20 3.63 11.64 5.16
N GLY A 21 3.14 11.00 6.22
CA GLY A 21 3.10 11.55 7.57
C GLY A 21 4.20 10.99 8.48
N PRO A 22 4.36 11.55 9.69
CA PRO A 22 5.31 11.05 10.68
C PRO A 22 5.02 9.60 11.09
N ILE A 23 6.09 8.84 11.31
CA ILE A 23 6.04 7.44 11.73
C ILE A 23 6.25 7.36 13.23
N TYR A 24 5.21 6.93 13.95
CA TYR A 24 5.27 6.67 15.40
C TYR A 24 5.13 5.18 15.68
N VAL A 25 5.88 4.69 16.66
CA VAL A 25 5.86 3.31 17.14
C VAL A 25 5.46 3.32 18.62
N SER A 26 4.57 2.42 19.01
CA SER A 26 4.08 2.31 20.39
C SER A 26 4.33 0.95 21.02
N ASP A 27 5.38 0.26 20.57
CA ASP A 27 5.80 -0.99 21.21
C ASP A 27 6.12 -0.76 22.68
N ARG A 28 6.03 -1.84 23.46
CA ARG A 28 6.57 -1.83 24.82
C ARG A 28 8.09 -1.65 24.74
N PRO A 29 8.72 -0.97 25.72
CA PRO A 29 10.17 -0.91 25.79
C PRO A 29 10.79 -2.31 25.73
N GLY A 30 11.80 -2.48 24.87
CA GLY A 30 12.45 -3.78 24.62
C GLY A 30 11.73 -4.71 23.63
N GLU A 31 10.51 -4.38 23.18
CA GLU A 31 9.69 -5.22 22.30
C GLU A 31 9.61 -4.69 20.86
N HIS A 32 10.63 -3.97 20.41
CA HIS A 32 10.72 -3.49 19.04
C HIS A 32 11.18 -4.59 18.08
N ASP A 33 10.59 -4.62 16.88
CA ASP A 33 11.13 -5.31 15.72
C ASP A 33 12.05 -4.34 14.96
N PHE A 34 13.33 -4.35 15.29
CA PHE A 34 14.30 -3.46 14.65
C PHE A 34 14.51 -3.76 13.17
N GLU A 35 14.31 -5.01 12.72
CA GLU A 35 14.47 -5.36 11.31
C GLU A 35 13.35 -4.74 10.48
N LEU A 36 12.11 -4.75 10.99
CA LEU A 36 11.02 -4.02 10.36
C LEU A 36 11.23 -2.50 10.41
N LEU A 37 11.70 -1.95 11.53
CA LEU A 37 11.87 -0.49 11.67
C LEU A 37 12.97 0.05 10.76
N LYS A 38 14.09 -0.67 10.59
CA LYS A 38 15.16 -0.29 9.65
C LYS A 38 14.66 -0.23 8.21
N GLN A 39 13.64 -0.99 7.84
CA GLN A 39 13.06 -0.94 6.49
C GLN A 39 12.34 0.38 6.17
N LEU A 40 12.02 1.20 7.19
CA LEU A 40 11.35 2.49 7.04
C LEU A 40 12.31 3.66 6.91
N ALA A 41 13.60 3.45 7.17
CA ALA A 41 14.64 4.47 7.15
C ALA A 41 15.73 4.11 6.14
N ALA A 42 16.37 5.13 5.57
CA ALA A 42 17.61 4.97 4.85
C ALA A 42 18.75 4.57 5.81
N PRO A 43 19.90 4.06 5.31
CA PRO A 43 21.01 3.64 6.15
C PRO A 43 21.58 4.72 7.10
N ASP A 44 21.40 6.00 6.75
CA ASP A 44 21.78 7.16 7.56
C ASP A 44 20.70 7.60 8.57
N GLY A 45 19.56 6.90 8.60
CA GLY A 45 18.43 7.18 9.48
C GLY A 45 17.40 8.14 8.92
N GLU A 46 17.58 8.66 7.70
CA GLU A 46 16.59 9.54 7.07
C GLU A 46 15.29 8.77 6.74
N LEU A 47 14.14 9.39 7.01
CA LEU A 47 12.84 8.84 6.61
C LEU A 47 12.46 9.38 5.23
N LEU A 48 12.35 8.49 4.25
CA LEU A 48 11.91 8.83 2.90
C LEU A 48 10.39 9.01 2.86
N LEU A 49 9.92 10.19 3.29
CA LEU A 49 8.51 10.55 3.29
C LEU A 49 8.02 10.89 1.88
N SER A 50 6.78 10.51 1.57
CA SER A 50 6.12 10.91 0.34
C SER A 50 5.70 12.38 0.33
N ASP A 51 5.53 12.94 -0.88
CA ASP A 51 5.28 14.36 -1.13
C ASP A 51 3.96 14.86 -0.49
N GLY A 52 2.95 13.99 -0.35
CA GLY A 52 1.63 14.35 0.14
C GLY A 52 0.99 13.27 1.01
N PRO A 53 -0.32 13.35 1.31
CA PRO A 53 -1.04 12.29 1.99
C PRO A 53 -1.32 11.11 1.06
N ALA A 54 -1.23 9.89 1.57
CA ALA A 54 -1.70 8.71 0.83
C ALA A 54 -3.21 8.83 0.54
N ARG A 55 -3.59 8.53 -0.70
CA ARG A 55 -4.98 8.60 -1.17
C ARG A 55 -5.44 7.25 -1.71
N PRO A 56 -6.69 6.84 -1.49
CA PRO A 56 -7.25 5.66 -2.15
C PRO A 56 -7.29 5.86 -3.67
N THR A 57 -7.05 4.80 -4.41
CA THR A 57 -7.19 4.82 -5.88
C THR A 57 -8.67 4.78 -6.27
N ARG A 58 -8.97 5.23 -7.49
CA ARG A 58 -10.36 5.36 -7.97
C ARG A 58 -11.14 4.04 -7.97
N ASP A 59 -10.47 2.91 -8.19
CA ASP A 59 -11.09 1.58 -8.28
C ASP A 59 -11.54 1.02 -6.93
N CYS A 60 -11.02 1.51 -5.80
CA CYS A 60 -11.47 1.13 -4.45
C CYS A 60 -12.20 2.25 -3.69
N LEU A 61 -12.21 3.49 -4.19
CA LEU A 61 -12.74 4.67 -3.50
C LEU A 61 -14.18 4.53 -2.97
N PHE A 62 -15.05 3.86 -3.74
CA PHE A 62 -16.48 3.69 -3.40
C PHE A 62 -16.84 2.23 -3.07
N ARG A 63 -15.87 1.45 -2.62
CA ARG A 63 -16.06 0.05 -2.23
C ARG A 63 -15.67 -0.17 -0.76
N ASP A 64 -16.11 -1.28 -0.18
CA ASP A 64 -15.78 -1.66 1.19
C ASP A 64 -14.67 -2.74 1.18
N PRO A 65 -13.38 -2.35 1.20
CA PRO A 65 -12.25 -3.27 1.16
C PRO A 65 -12.09 -4.09 2.45
N GLN A 66 -12.95 -3.89 3.46
CA GLN A 66 -12.92 -4.66 4.69
C GLN A 66 -13.93 -5.80 4.68
N LYS A 67 -14.97 -5.77 3.82
CA LYS A 67 -16.12 -6.67 3.95
C LYS A 67 -16.60 -7.34 2.67
N ASP A 68 -16.36 -6.75 1.51
CA ASP A 68 -17.01 -7.20 0.26
C ASP A 68 -16.42 -8.48 -0.38
N GLN A 69 -15.36 -9.03 0.20
CA GLN A 69 -14.60 -10.22 -0.23
C GLN A 69 -13.95 -10.10 -1.60
N LYS A 70 -13.82 -8.87 -2.13
CA LYS A 70 -13.46 -8.66 -3.54
C LYS A 70 -12.47 -7.50 -3.72
N THR A 71 -12.57 -6.47 -2.89
CA THR A 71 -11.85 -5.22 -3.10
C THR A 71 -10.58 -5.19 -2.28
N VAL A 72 -9.46 -5.01 -2.98
CA VAL A 72 -8.17 -4.68 -2.38
C VAL A 72 -8.18 -3.21 -1.97
N LEU A 73 -7.74 -2.89 -0.76
CA LEU A 73 -7.42 -1.51 -0.41
C LEU A 73 -6.16 -1.11 -1.19
N LYS A 74 -6.34 -0.24 -2.18
CA LYS A 74 -5.25 0.29 -2.97
C LYS A 74 -5.10 1.78 -2.68
N ILE A 75 -3.93 2.17 -2.20
CA ILE A 75 -3.59 3.56 -1.89
C ILE A 75 -2.35 3.97 -2.68
N PHE A 76 -2.26 5.23 -3.03
CA PHE A 76 -1.14 5.77 -3.77
C PHE A 76 -0.63 7.07 -3.16
N ASN A 77 0.62 7.38 -3.47
CA ASN A 77 1.26 8.65 -3.20
C ASN A 77 2.30 8.96 -4.28
N THR A 78 3.00 10.08 -4.16
CA THR A 78 4.10 10.46 -5.04
C THR A 78 5.34 10.88 -4.27
N ASN A 79 6.50 10.73 -4.91
CA ASN A 79 7.78 11.24 -4.43
C ASN A 79 8.44 12.08 -5.54
N CYS A 80 9.48 12.84 -5.16
CA CYS A 80 10.31 13.63 -6.07
C CYS A 80 9.47 14.64 -6.88
N ALA A 81 8.59 15.37 -6.18
CA ALA A 81 7.68 16.35 -6.77
C ALA A 81 6.79 15.74 -7.87
N GLY A 82 6.17 14.59 -7.59
CA GLY A 82 5.24 13.95 -8.50
C GLY A 82 5.86 13.07 -9.59
N LYS A 83 7.21 13.00 -9.68
CA LYS A 83 7.90 12.24 -10.73
C LYS A 83 7.91 10.73 -10.48
N LEU A 84 7.85 10.32 -9.22
CA LEU A 84 7.78 8.91 -8.82
C LEU A 84 6.43 8.61 -8.19
N GLY A 85 5.86 7.46 -8.53
CA GLY A 85 4.60 6.99 -7.99
C GLY A 85 4.84 5.87 -7.00
N VAL A 86 4.19 5.95 -5.85
CA VAL A 86 4.23 4.91 -4.82
C VAL A 86 2.83 4.30 -4.73
N LEU A 87 2.73 2.98 -4.80
CA LEU A 87 1.46 2.26 -4.78
C LEU A 87 1.50 1.15 -3.73
N GLY A 88 0.53 1.15 -2.82
CA GLY A 88 0.32 0.13 -1.81
C GLY A 88 -0.96 -0.63 -2.07
N LEU A 89 -0.88 -1.97 -2.07
CA LEU A 89 -2.01 -2.87 -2.24
C LEU A 89 -2.12 -3.75 -0.99
N PHE A 90 -3.27 -3.73 -0.34
CA PHE A 90 -3.47 -4.38 0.94
C PHE A 90 -4.76 -5.22 0.94
N ASN A 91 -4.64 -6.49 1.33
CA ASN A 91 -5.79 -7.28 1.73
C ASN A 91 -6.10 -6.94 3.19
N ILE A 92 -7.28 -6.36 3.43
CA ILE A 92 -7.74 -6.01 4.78
C ILE A 92 -9.13 -6.59 5.06
N GLN A 93 -9.52 -7.61 4.30
CA GLN A 93 -10.80 -8.28 4.46
C GLN A 93 -10.92 -8.85 5.88
N GLY A 94 -12.09 -8.70 6.49
CA GLY A 94 -12.34 -9.21 7.85
C GLY A 94 -11.78 -8.36 8.97
N SER A 95 -10.92 -7.39 8.71
CA SER A 95 -10.48 -6.42 9.70
C SER A 95 -11.62 -5.46 10.06
N SER A 96 -12.17 -5.57 11.26
CA SER A 96 -13.25 -4.70 11.72
C SER A 96 -13.21 -4.48 13.23
N TRP A 97 -13.81 -3.38 13.68
CA TRP A 97 -14.08 -3.17 15.10
C TRP A 97 -15.15 -4.15 15.59
N ASP A 98 -14.80 -5.01 16.54
CA ASP A 98 -15.75 -5.87 17.24
C ASP A 98 -16.29 -5.11 18.46
N ARG A 99 -17.56 -4.70 18.38
CA ARG A 99 -18.24 -3.95 19.45
C ARG A 99 -18.36 -4.76 20.74
N SER A 100 -18.55 -6.07 20.65
CA SER A 100 -18.73 -6.95 21.81
C SER A 100 -17.42 -7.09 22.59
N ARG A 101 -16.30 -7.27 21.87
CA ARG A 101 -14.96 -7.42 22.45
C ARG A 101 -14.24 -6.09 22.70
N ARG A 102 -14.83 -4.99 22.25
CA ARG A 102 -14.30 -3.61 22.30
C ARG A 102 -12.85 -3.53 21.81
N ARG A 103 -12.58 -4.20 20.69
CA ARG A 103 -11.26 -4.25 20.06
C ARG A 103 -11.39 -4.48 18.56
N PHE A 104 -10.36 -4.10 17.80
CA PHE A 104 -10.24 -4.58 16.42
C PHE A 104 -10.01 -6.09 16.43
N ALA A 105 -10.74 -6.79 15.56
CA ALA A 105 -10.63 -8.21 15.39
C ALA A 105 -10.76 -8.58 13.91
N MET A 106 -10.18 -9.72 13.57
CA MET A 106 -10.41 -10.36 12.30
C MET A 106 -11.69 -11.20 12.41
N LEU A 107 -12.78 -10.73 11.78
CA LEU A 107 -14.12 -11.32 11.93
C LEU A 107 -14.35 -12.51 11.00
N HIS A 108 -13.58 -12.64 9.93
CA HIS A 108 -13.59 -13.79 9.03
C HIS A 108 -12.22 -13.95 8.37
N ARG A 109 -11.97 -15.15 7.85
CA ARG A 109 -10.72 -15.46 7.15
C ARG A 109 -10.67 -14.70 5.83
N GLU A 110 -9.55 -14.05 5.56
CA GLU A 110 -9.27 -13.44 4.27
C GLU A 110 -9.14 -14.54 3.21
N ALA A 111 -9.96 -14.49 2.16
CA ALA A 111 -9.65 -15.20 0.92
C ALA A 111 -8.53 -14.45 0.18
N PRO A 112 -7.68 -15.15 -0.59
CA PRO A 112 -6.75 -14.48 -1.48
C PRO A 112 -7.49 -13.54 -2.44
N LEU A 113 -6.93 -12.36 -2.65
CA LEU A 113 -7.46 -11.36 -3.58
C LEU A 113 -6.51 -11.16 -4.75
N HIS A 114 -7.07 -10.96 -5.94
CA HIS A 114 -6.31 -10.59 -7.13
C HIS A 114 -6.61 -9.14 -7.51
N ALA A 115 -5.56 -8.39 -7.81
CA ALA A 115 -5.64 -7.02 -8.28
C ALA A 115 -4.63 -6.76 -9.38
N TRP A 116 -4.78 -5.60 -10.01
CA TRP A 116 -3.85 -5.12 -11.03
C TRP A 116 -3.24 -3.82 -10.54
N ALA A 117 -1.91 -3.71 -10.55
CA ALA A 117 -1.19 -2.46 -10.35
C ALA A 117 -0.87 -1.82 -11.70
N ARG A 118 -1.16 -0.53 -11.85
CA ARG A 118 -0.99 0.21 -13.11
C ARG A 118 -0.42 1.60 -12.85
N PRO A 119 0.36 2.20 -13.76
CA PRO A 119 0.81 3.59 -13.61
C PRO A 119 -0.35 4.56 -13.35
N ARG A 120 -1.47 4.40 -14.06
CA ARG A 120 -2.68 5.22 -13.91
C ARG A 120 -3.41 5.12 -12.57
N ASP A 121 -3.01 4.18 -11.71
CA ASP A 121 -3.50 4.11 -10.33
C ASP A 121 -2.92 5.26 -9.48
N VAL A 122 -1.79 5.83 -9.91
CA VAL A 122 -1.23 7.07 -9.39
C VAL A 122 -1.81 8.24 -10.20
N GLU A 123 -2.54 9.14 -9.53
CA GLU A 123 -3.27 10.21 -10.23
C GLU A 123 -2.37 11.15 -11.04
N ALA A 124 -1.15 11.42 -10.58
CA ALA A 124 -0.17 12.24 -11.29
C ALA A 124 0.24 11.66 -12.66
N PHE A 125 0.07 10.34 -12.85
CA PHE A 125 0.41 9.65 -14.10
C PHE A 125 -0.79 9.47 -15.03
N ARG A 126 -1.98 9.94 -14.62
CA ARG A 126 -3.14 9.96 -15.51
C ARG A 126 -3.00 11.17 -16.41
N SER A 127 -2.85 10.92 -17.71
CA SER A 127 -2.81 11.96 -18.75
C SER A 127 -3.82 13.07 -18.49
N GLU A 128 -3.38 14.32 -18.47
CA GLU A 128 -4.31 15.44 -18.49
C GLU A 128 -5.27 15.30 -19.68
N ARG A 129 -6.56 15.51 -19.41
CA ARG A 129 -7.52 15.72 -20.48
C ARG A 129 -7.13 17.00 -21.21
N LYS A 130 -6.77 16.88 -22.49
CA LYS A 130 -7.06 17.83 -23.59
C LYS A 130 -7.59 19.21 -23.14
N SER A 131 -6.70 20.16 -22.84
CA SER A 131 -6.82 21.44 -23.52
C SER A 131 -5.88 21.38 -24.70
N GLU A 132 -6.41 21.74 -25.87
CA GLU A 132 -5.75 21.76 -27.18
C GLU A 132 -5.74 20.42 -27.94
N ARG A 133 -6.49 20.45 -29.04
CA ARG A 133 -6.58 19.40 -30.06
C ARG A 133 -5.26 19.33 -30.82
N THR A 134 -4.19 18.85 -30.19
CA THR A 134 -2.93 18.37 -30.79
C THR A 134 -1.92 18.17 -29.66
N ALA A 135 -2.02 17.08 -28.92
CA ALA A 135 -0.94 16.67 -28.01
C ALA A 135 -1.07 15.16 -27.79
N GLU A 136 0.02 14.47 -28.06
CA GLU A 136 0.18 13.03 -27.91
C GLU A 136 -0.18 12.61 -26.48
N ARG A 137 -0.82 11.44 -26.38
CA ARG A 137 -1.06 10.77 -25.09
C ARG A 137 0.29 10.65 -24.39
N PRO A 138 0.39 10.70 -23.04
CA PRO A 138 1.58 10.21 -22.37
C PRO A 138 1.60 8.69 -22.50
N THR A 139 2.04 8.23 -23.67
CA THR A 139 2.64 6.93 -23.90
C THR A 139 4.03 7.03 -23.31
N GLY A 140 4.16 6.67 -22.04
CA GLY A 140 5.44 6.55 -21.37
C GLY A 140 5.70 5.09 -21.05
N GLU A 141 6.94 4.65 -21.25
CA GLU A 141 7.46 3.44 -20.63
C GLU A 141 7.58 3.70 -19.12
N PHE A 142 7.11 2.76 -18.30
CA PHE A 142 7.31 2.81 -16.84
C PHE A 142 8.22 1.67 -16.40
N ALA A 143 9.10 1.95 -15.44
CA ALA A 143 9.75 0.93 -14.64
C ALA A 143 9.02 0.82 -13.30
N ALA A 144 8.64 -0.39 -12.91
CA ALA A 144 7.97 -0.66 -11.64
C ALA A 144 8.83 -1.59 -10.80
N PHE A 145 9.12 -1.20 -9.57
CA PHE A 145 9.80 -2.06 -8.60
C PHE A 145 8.78 -2.74 -7.68
N GLN A 146 8.73 -4.07 -7.69
CA GLN A 146 7.91 -4.86 -6.78
C GLN A 146 8.75 -5.37 -5.61
N ARG A 147 8.60 -4.72 -4.45
CA ARG A 147 9.37 -5.05 -3.24
C ARG A 147 9.27 -6.52 -2.82
N SER A 148 8.09 -7.12 -2.85
CA SER A 148 7.88 -8.50 -2.37
C SER A 148 8.65 -9.57 -3.17
N LYS A 149 9.03 -9.26 -4.41
CA LYS A 149 9.83 -10.13 -5.27
C LYS A 149 11.23 -9.59 -5.54
N SER A 150 11.53 -8.38 -5.08
CA SER A 150 12.76 -7.65 -5.39
C SER A 150 13.03 -7.58 -6.91
N GLU A 151 11.99 -7.39 -7.72
CA GLU A 151 12.07 -7.35 -9.18
C GLU A 151 11.72 -5.97 -9.75
N ILE A 152 12.37 -5.63 -10.87
CA ILE A 152 12.01 -4.46 -11.70
C ILE A 152 11.34 -4.98 -12.96
N LEU A 153 10.15 -4.45 -13.25
CA LEU A 153 9.36 -4.76 -14.43
C LEU A 153 9.30 -3.53 -15.34
N LEU A 154 9.58 -3.71 -16.63
CA LEU A 154 9.35 -2.68 -17.65
C LEU A 154 7.92 -2.80 -18.19
N LEU A 155 7.24 -1.66 -18.26
CA LEU A 155 5.87 -1.51 -18.73
C LEU A 155 5.92 -0.61 -19.98
N PRO A 156 6.15 -1.18 -21.18
CA PRO A 156 6.52 -0.43 -22.38
C PRO A 156 5.41 0.51 -22.88
N ASP A 157 4.15 0.18 -22.60
CA ASP A 157 3.03 1.08 -22.78
C ASP A 157 2.31 1.23 -21.44
N GLY A 158 2.07 2.46 -20.94
CA GLY A 158 1.41 2.74 -19.65
C GLY A 158 0.01 2.10 -19.40
N TYR A 159 -0.46 1.26 -20.33
CA TYR A 159 -1.61 0.35 -20.19
C TYR A 159 -1.25 -1.02 -19.60
N HIS A 160 0.03 -1.42 -19.62
CA HIS A 160 0.49 -2.65 -19.00
C HIS A 160 0.21 -2.63 -17.50
N SER A 161 -0.19 -3.79 -17.01
CA SER A 161 -0.63 -3.98 -15.64
C SER A 161 0.11 -5.14 -15.03
N ILE A 162 0.56 -4.95 -13.79
CA ILE A 162 1.21 -6.00 -13.03
C ILE A 162 0.12 -6.75 -12.26
N PRO A 163 -0.07 -8.07 -12.50
CA PRO A 163 -0.97 -8.86 -11.68
C PRO A 163 -0.38 -9.01 -10.29
N VAL A 164 -1.19 -8.74 -9.27
CA VAL A 164 -0.82 -8.88 -7.86
C VAL A 164 -1.81 -9.82 -7.20
N GLU A 165 -1.28 -10.89 -6.61
CA GLU A 165 -2.01 -11.77 -5.72
C GLU A 165 -1.66 -11.39 -4.28
N LEU A 166 -2.67 -11.16 -3.47
CA LEU A 166 -2.53 -10.87 -2.05
C LEU A 166 -3.11 -12.04 -1.28
N GLY A 167 -2.26 -12.71 -0.50
CA GLY A 167 -2.70 -13.80 0.36
C GLY A 167 -3.74 -13.34 1.39
N GLY A 168 -4.43 -14.31 1.98
CA GLY A 168 -5.25 -14.07 3.16
C GLY A 168 -4.40 -14.08 4.43
N GLY A 169 -4.20 -12.92 5.05
CA GLY A 169 -3.43 -12.75 6.27
C GLY A 169 -4.20 -13.23 7.50
N GLY A 170 -4.13 -14.51 7.82
CA GLY A 170 -4.41 -14.97 9.18
C GLY A 170 -3.24 -14.61 10.08
N ALA A 171 -3.48 -13.92 11.19
CA ALA A 171 -2.50 -13.91 12.28
C ALA A 171 -2.10 -15.36 12.60
N PRO A 172 -0.81 -15.68 12.80
CA PRO A 172 -0.45 -16.99 13.31
C PRO A 172 -1.24 -17.21 14.60
N SER A 173 -1.90 -18.35 14.71
CA SER A 173 -2.52 -18.78 15.95
C SER A 173 -1.43 -18.83 17.01
N VAL A 174 -1.34 -17.80 17.84
CA VAL A 174 -0.58 -17.87 19.08
C VAL A 174 -1.42 -18.74 20.00
N SER A 175 -1.16 -20.06 19.99
CA SER A 175 -1.52 -20.89 21.12
C SER A 175 -0.81 -20.30 22.33
N ARG A 176 -1.61 -19.87 23.30
CA ARG A 176 -1.12 -19.72 24.68
C ARG A 176 -0.79 -21.09 25.25
#